data_AF-A0A0A2KZ54-F1
#
_entry.id   AF-A0A0A2KZ54-F1
#
_cell.length_a   1.000
_cell.length_b   1.000
_cell.length_c   1.000
_cell.angle_alpha   90.00
_cell.angle_beta   90.00
_cell.angle_gamma   90.00
#
_symmetry.space_group_name_H-M   'P 1'
#
loop_
_entity.id
_entity.type
_entity.pdbx_description
1 polymer ?
#
loop_
_entity_poly.entity_id
_entity_poly.type
_entity_poly.pdbx_seq_one_letter_code
_entity_poly.pdbx_strand_id
1 'polypeptide(L)' 'MSTQNYIAKHFRSLHQPGNPLILTNVYDAATASIITSLPTAPAVATGSYVIAATIGVDETP' A
#
# COMPACT_ATOMS: atom_id res chain seq x y z
N MET A 1 -5.11 -22.52 -3.92
CA MET A 1 -5.49 -21.20 -4.44
C MET A 1 -4.21 -20.39 -4.63
N SER A 2 -4.06 -19.66 -5.74
CA SER A 2 -2.92 -18.73 -5.89
C SER A 2 -2.92 -17.73 -4.74
N THR A 3 -1.76 -17.50 -4.13
CA THR A 3 -1.55 -16.56 -3.03
C THR A 3 -2.08 -15.17 -3.36
N GLN A 4 -2.01 -14.75 -4.63
CA GLN A 4 -2.51 -13.44 -5.06
C GLN A 4 -4.04 -13.31 -5.01
N ASN A 5 -4.79 -14.36 -5.40
CA ASN A 5 -6.25 -14.33 -5.31
C ASN A 5 -6.72 -14.29 -3.85
N TYR A 6 -5.99 -14.97 -2.96
CA TYR A 6 -6.23 -14.88 -1.53
C TYR A 6 -6.02 -13.44 -1.01
N ILE A 7 -4.89 -12.80 -1.35
CA ILE A 7 -4.60 -11.40 -0.97
C ILE A 7 -5.66 -10.45 -1.53
N ALA A 8 -6.06 -10.59 -2.80
CA ALA A 8 -7.08 -9.75 -3.42
C ALA A 8 -8.44 -9.87 -2.73
N LYS A 9 -8.86 -11.09 -2.36
CA LYS A 9 -10.09 -11.32 -1.58
C LYS A 9 -10.00 -10.71 -0.19
N HIS A 10 -8.85 -10.82 0.46
CA HIS A 10 -8.62 -10.19 1.76
C HIS A 10 -8.70 -8.66 1.66
N PHE A 11 -7.99 -8.04 0.71
CA PHE A 11 -8.01 -6.60 0.50
C PHE A 11 -9.43 -6.08 0.18
N ARG A 12 -10.20 -6.82 -0.62
CA ARG A 12 -11.63 -6.51 -0.87
C ARG A 12 -12.44 -6.53 0.43
N SER A 13 -12.19 -7.47 1.34
CA SER A 13 -12.93 -7.58 2.61
C SER A 13 -12.68 -6.42 3.57
N LEU A 14 -11.57 -5.69 3.40
CA LEU A 14 -11.24 -4.49 4.16
C LEU A 14 -12.08 -3.27 3.76
N HIS A 15 -12.69 -3.28 2.57
CA HIS A 15 -13.50 -2.16 2.07
C HIS A 15 -14.93 -2.25 2.62
N GLN A 16 -15.18 -1.54 3.72
CA GLN A 16 -16.46 -1.58 4.45
C GLN A 16 -17.11 -0.19 4.47
N PRO A 17 -18.33 0.00 3.94
CA PRO A 17 -19.04 1.26 4.04
C PRO A 17 -19.17 1.71 5.51
N GLY A 18 -18.87 2.97 5.79
CA GLY A 18 -18.91 3.53 7.15
C GLY A 18 -17.68 3.20 8.02
N ASN A 19 -16.74 2.39 7.53
CA ASN A 19 -15.46 2.12 8.19
C ASN A 19 -14.30 2.38 7.21
N PRO A 20 -13.81 3.62 7.11
CA PRO A 20 -12.79 4.00 6.14
C PRO A 20 -11.51 3.17 6.28
N LEU A 21 -11.06 2.61 5.16
CA LEU A 21 -9.77 1.94 5.06
C LEU A 21 -8.67 2.97 4.80
N ILE A 22 -7.71 3.08 5.73
CA ILE A 22 -6.54 3.95 5.56
C ILE A 22 -5.43 3.16 4.87
N LEU A 23 -4.95 3.67 3.75
CA LEU A 23 -3.83 3.12 2.99
C LEU A 23 -2.67 4.11 3.01
N THR A 24 -1.55 3.71 3.61
CA THR A 24 -0.34 4.52 3.58
C THR A 24 0.42 4.24 2.29
N ASN A 25 0.78 5.30 1.57
CA ASN A 25 1.63 5.19 0.40
C ASN A 25 3.08 4.92 0.83
N VAL A 26 3.64 3.80 0.39
CA VAL A 26 5.03 3.40 0.62
C VAL A 26 5.85 3.58 -0.67
N TYR A 27 7.14 3.87 -0.51
CA TYR A 27 8.04 4.23 -1.62
C TYR A 27 9.33 3.40 -1.69
N ASP A 28 9.54 2.53 -0.71
CA ASP A 28 10.62 1.54 -0.69
C ASP A 28 10.26 0.33 0.20
N ALA A 29 11.14 -0.67 0.26
CA ALA A 29 10.92 -1.86 1.07
C ALA A 29 10.98 -1.59 2.59
N ALA A 30 11.79 -0.61 3.02
CA ALA A 30 11.96 -0.30 4.43
C ALA A 30 10.68 0.33 5.01
N THR A 31 10.12 1.31 4.31
CA THR A 31 8.83 1.93 4.65
C THR A 31 7.70 0.93 4.60
N ALA A 32 7.65 0.05 3.59
CA ALA A 32 6.67 -1.04 3.55
C ALA A 32 6.77 -1.94 4.78
N SER A 33 7.97 -2.35 5.19
CA SER A 33 8.18 -3.18 6.38
C SER A 33 7.74 -2.48 7.67
N ILE A 34 8.10 -1.21 7.85
CA ILE A 34 7.73 -0.43 9.03
C ILE A 34 6.22 -0.28 9.12
N ILE A 35 5.57 0.14 8.03
CA ILE A 35 4.12 0.36 8.02
C ILE A 35 3.35 -0.95 8.25
N THR A 36 3.74 -2.04 7.59
CA THR A 36 3.06 -3.35 7.76
C THR A 36 3.25 -3.98 9.14
N SER A 37 4.23 -3.52 9.94
CA SER A 37 4.38 -3.93 11.34
C SER A 37 3.35 -3.29 12.28
N LEU A 38 2.68 -2.22 11.85
CA LEU A 38 1.69 -1.51 12.65
C LEU A 38 0.36 -2.29 12.67
N PRO A 39 -0.24 -2.55 13.84
CA PRO A 39 -1.55 -3.22 13.94
C PRO A 39 -2.68 -2.48 13.23
N THR A 40 -2.51 -1.18 13.01
CA THR A 40 -3.48 -0.27 12.38
C THR A 40 -3.36 -0.21 10.85
N ALA A 41 -2.38 -0.90 10.26
CA ALA A 41 -2.12 -0.86 8.82
C ALA A 41 -2.35 -2.24 8.17
N PRO A 42 -3.62 -2.62 7.89
CA PRO A 42 -3.94 -3.92 7.33
C PRO A 42 -3.56 -4.05 5.84
N ALA A 43 -3.23 -2.95 5.17
CA ALA A 43 -2.78 -2.91 3.78
C ALA A 43 -1.97 -1.63 3.50
N VAL A 44 -1.23 -1.61 2.40
CA VAL A 44 -0.43 -0.47 1.91
C VAL A 44 -0.72 -0.19 0.44
N ALA A 45 -0.42 1.04 0.01
CA ALA A 45 -0.48 1.44 -1.39
C ALA A 45 0.90 1.90 -1.86
N THR A 46 1.16 1.88 -3.17
CA THR A 46 2.34 2.52 -3.76
C THR A 46 1.99 3.90 -4.27
N GLY A 47 2.95 4.83 -4.28
CA GLY A 47 2.80 6.14 -4.91
C GLY A 47 3.83 6.33 -6.02
N SER A 48 3.40 6.50 -7.28
CA SER A 48 4.32 6.65 -8.42
C SER A 48 5.25 7.85 -8.23
N TYR A 49 4.70 9.01 -7.87
CA TYR A 49 5.44 10.26 -7.73
C TYR A 49 6.58 10.15 -6.70
N VAL A 50 6.29 9.55 -5.55
CA VAL A 50 7.29 9.38 -4.48
C VAL A 50 8.30 8.30 -4.82
N ILE A 51 7.91 7.26 -5.57
CA ILE A 51 8.85 6.25 -6.07
C ILE A 51 9.76 6.84 -7.15
N ALA A 52 9.24 7.65 -8.06
CA ALA A 52 10.02 8.33 -9.08
C ALA A 52 11.09 9.23 -8.44
N ALA A 53 10.69 10.01 -7.43
CA ALA A 53 11.61 10.85 -6.67
C ALA A 53 12.74 10.05 -5.99
N THR A 54 12.47 8.83 -5.48
CA THR A 54 13.52 8.00 -4.83
C THR A 54 14.55 7.45 -5.81
N ILE A 55 14.19 7.33 -7.10
CA ILE A 55 15.09 6.86 -8.17
C ILE A 55 15.64 8.01 -9.03
N GLY A 56 15.40 9.27 -8.65
CA GLY A 56 15.85 10.45 -9.38
C GLY A 56 15.14 10.69 -10.72
N VAL A 57 13.93 10.15 -10.88
CA VAL A 57 13.05 10.40 -12.03
C VAL A 57 12.06 11.49 -11.65
N ASP A 58 11.93 12.50 -12.51
CA ASP A 58 10.94 13.55 -12.32
C ASP A 58 9.59 13.10 -12.91
N GLU A 59 8.52 13.19 -12.13
CA GLU A 59 7.13 12.92 -12.55
C GLU A 59 6.37 14.24 -12.73
N THR A 60 6.98 15.20 -13.43
CA THR A 60 6.28 16.39 -13.92
C THR A 60 5.28 16.01 -15.02
N PRO A 61 4.10 16.66 -15.10
CA PRO A 61 3.17 16.51 -16.22
C PRO A 61 3.78 16.78 -17.59
#